data_AF-A0A496W7M6-F1
#
_entry.id   AF-A0A496W7M6-F1
#
_cell.length_a   1.000
_cell.length_b   1.000
_cell.length_c   1.000
_cell.angle_alpha   90.00
_cell.angle_beta   90.00
_cell.angle_gamma   90.00
#
_symmetry.space_group_name_H-M   'P 1'
#
loop_
_entity.id
_entity.type
_entity.pdbx_description
1 polymer ?
#
loop_
_entity_poly.entity_id
_entity_poly.type
_entity_poly.pdbx_seq_one_letter_code
_entity_poly.pdbx_strand_id
1 'polypeptide(L)'
;MLLLRTFLILALGLSVNTTMASDSLENTLTVYSQGEQPLLLAKRKDGRQRGECGRSPSLWALNLCESNTFCYVTQEQVSLWLPKDERLNKSVRAVIENSQSGAKAQLTWKISAPTLAWPEKVPLSSEEVSFSIKLKKRGHAVFSKEIFLYPIPAYRQTNAERADWMTQMGCTSQAERLLEEQMT
;
A
#
# COMPACT_ATOMS: atom_id res chain seq x y z
N MET A 1 20.62 62.87 27.31
CA MET A 1 19.33 63.50 26.96
C MET A 1 19.18 63.53 25.44
N LEU A 2 17.93 63.42 24.98
CA LEU A 2 17.42 63.52 23.60
C LEU A 2 17.46 62.28 22.69
N LEU A 3 16.38 61.50 22.81
CA LEU A 3 15.46 61.03 21.75
C LEU A 3 15.84 61.32 20.29
N LEU A 4 15.86 60.27 19.47
CA LEU A 4 15.44 60.38 18.07
C LEU A 4 14.65 59.13 17.65
N ARG A 5 13.34 59.32 17.47
CA ARG A 5 12.41 58.35 16.89
C ARG A 5 12.54 58.42 15.37
N THR A 6 12.78 57.30 14.70
CA THR A 6 12.65 57.18 13.24
C THR A 6 11.57 56.16 12.90
N PHE A 7 10.59 56.64 12.14
CA PHE A 7 9.37 55.95 11.76
C PHE A 7 9.60 54.96 10.62
N LEU A 8 8.94 53.80 10.73
CA LEU A 8 8.77 52.81 9.67
C LEU A 8 7.82 53.35 8.59
N ILE A 9 8.23 53.30 7.32
CA ILE A 9 7.30 53.39 6.17
C ILE A 9 7.75 52.34 5.15
N LEU A 10 6.93 51.31 4.93
CA LEU A 10 7.05 50.43 3.76
C LEU A 10 5.77 50.58 2.92
N ALA A 11 5.94 51.05 1.69
CA ALA A 11 4.88 51.36 0.76
C ALA A 11 4.37 50.10 0.03
N LEU A 12 3.05 50.02 -0.13
CA LEU A 12 2.35 49.08 -1.00
C LEU A 12 2.56 49.45 -2.47
N GLY A 13 2.96 48.48 -3.28
CA GLY A 13 2.96 48.59 -4.74
C GLY A 13 2.41 47.29 -5.35
N LEU A 14 1.10 47.27 -5.60
CA LEU A 14 0.44 46.21 -6.38
C LEU A 14 0.45 46.64 -7.85
N SER A 15 1.19 45.92 -8.70
CA SER A 15 1.04 45.99 -10.16
C SER A 15 0.37 44.70 -10.64
N VAL A 16 -0.88 44.82 -11.11
CA VAL A 16 -1.61 43.73 -11.77
C VAL A 16 -1.62 44.05 -13.26
N ASN A 17 -0.86 43.28 -14.04
CA ASN A 17 -0.99 43.29 -15.49
C ASN A 17 -2.22 42.44 -15.88
N THR A 18 -3.30 43.10 -16.27
CA THR A 18 -4.45 42.45 -16.91
C THR A 18 -4.11 42.17 -18.37
N THR A 19 -4.06 40.90 -18.75
CA THR A 19 -4.23 40.49 -20.16
C THR A 19 -5.51 39.66 -20.24
N MET A 20 -6.47 40.18 -21.00
CA MET A 20 -7.69 39.47 -21.35
C MET A 20 -7.40 38.53 -22.50
N ALA A 21 -7.81 37.27 -22.36
CA ALA A 21 -8.04 36.38 -23.47
C ALA A 21 -9.49 35.91 -23.38
N SER A 22 -10.27 36.40 -24.34
CA SER A 22 -11.60 35.96 -24.73
C SER A 22 -11.61 34.46 -25.02
N ASP A 23 -12.65 33.73 -24.59
CA ASP A 23 -13.41 32.91 -25.54
C ASP A 23 -14.82 32.57 -25.04
N SER A 24 -15.78 33.12 -25.78
CA SER A 24 -17.04 32.54 -26.25
C SER A 24 -17.87 31.67 -25.30
N LEU A 25 -18.90 32.32 -24.76
CA LEU A 25 -20.32 31.94 -24.79
C LEU A 25 -20.65 30.60 -25.51
N GLU A 26 -21.32 29.67 -24.83
CA GLU A 26 -22.72 29.30 -25.13
C GLU A 26 -23.27 28.22 -24.18
N ASN A 27 -24.51 28.46 -23.75
CA ASN A 27 -25.49 27.56 -23.12
C ASN A 27 -25.44 27.31 -21.61
N THR A 28 -25.71 28.39 -20.86
CA THR A 28 -26.25 28.29 -19.49
C THR A 28 -27.79 28.20 -19.55
N LEU A 29 -28.33 26.99 -19.39
CA LEU A 29 -29.73 26.79 -19.03
C LEU A 29 -29.81 26.78 -17.49
N THR A 30 -30.22 27.90 -16.90
CA THR A 30 -30.48 27.99 -15.46
C THR A 30 -31.84 27.38 -15.16
N VAL A 31 -31.84 26.12 -14.72
CA VAL A 31 -32.97 25.53 -14.01
C VAL A 31 -32.69 25.62 -12.52
N TYR A 32 -33.43 26.48 -11.82
CA TYR A 32 -33.54 26.42 -10.37
C TYR A 32 -34.50 25.27 -10.02
N SER A 33 -34.01 24.26 -9.30
CA SER A 33 -34.89 23.38 -8.53
C SER A 33 -34.39 23.29 -7.09
N GLN A 34 -35.21 23.82 -6.18
CA GLN A 34 -35.26 23.41 -4.78
C GLN A 34 -35.33 21.88 -4.69
N GLY A 35 -34.52 21.27 -3.83
CA GLY A 35 -34.62 19.85 -3.52
C GLY A 35 -33.27 19.28 -3.13
N GLU A 36 -33.22 18.77 -1.90
CA GLU A 36 -32.17 17.97 -1.26
C GLU A 36 -31.15 17.34 -2.23
N GLN A 37 -29.88 17.75 -2.10
CA GLN A 37 -28.77 17.10 -2.81
C GLN A 37 -28.55 15.70 -2.25
N PRO A 38 -28.65 14.61 -3.05
CA PRO A 38 -27.94 13.40 -2.70
C PRO A 38 -26.45 13.69 -2.92
N LEU A 39 -25.64 13.52 -1.88
CA LEU A 39 -24.18 13.49 -1.96
C LEU A 39 -23.76 12.32 -2.87
N LEU A 40 -23.78 12.51 -4.18
CA LEU A 40 -23.07 11.65 -5.10
C LEU A 40 -21.59 11.97 -4.97
N LEU A 41 -20.98 11.35 -3.94
CA LEU A 41 -19.56 11.07 -3.87
C LEU A 41 -19.12 10.65 -5.26
N ALA A 42 -18.34 11.51 -5.93
CA ALA A 42 -17.57 11.13 -7.09
C ALA A 42 -16.69 9.96 -6.65
N LYS A 43 -17.16 8.74 -6.94
CA LYS A 43 -16.37 7.52 -6.78
C LYS A 43 -15.17 7.72 -7.68
N ARG A 44 -14.05 8.15 -7.07
CA ARG A 44 -12.74 8.10 -7.69
C ARG A 44 -12.65 6.70 -8.27
N LYS A 45 -12.56 6.62 -9.60
CA LYS A 45 -12.38 5.38 -10.32
C LYS A 45 -10.95 4.95 -10.01
N ASP A 46 -10.76 4.38 -8.83
CA ASP A 46 -9.50 3.76 -8.45
C ASP A 46 -9.16 2.75 -9.54
N GLY A 47 -8.01 2.97 -10.15
CA GLY A 47 -7.66 2.40 -11.43
C GLY A 47 -7.69 0.89 -11.39
N ARG A 48 -8.38 0.31 -12.38
CA ARG A 48 -8.41 -1.13 -12.70
C ARG A 48 -8.90 -1.96 -11.52
N GLN A 49 -10.13 -2.46 -11.62
CA GLN A 49 -10.52 -3.69 -10.93
C GLN A 49 -9.47 -4.76 -11.28
N ARG A 50 -8.47 -4.89 -10.42
CA ARG A 50 -7.69 -6.12 -10.28
C ARG A 50 -8.72 -7.20 -10.00
N GLY A 51 -8.59 -8.35 -10.66
CA GLY A 51 -9.51 -9.47 -10.46
C GLY A 51 -9.65 -9.81 -8.98
N GLU A 52 -10.66 -10.62 -8.63
CA GLU A 52 -10.78 -11.13 -7.27
C GLU A 52 -9.44 -11.70 -6.81
N CYS A 53 -8.94 -11.17 -5.70
CA CYS A 53 -7.58 -11.40 -5.25
C CYS A 53 -7.32 -12.86 -4.89
N GLY A 54 -8.38 -13.64 -4.67
CA GLY A 54 -8.34 -15.05 -4.38
C GLY A 54 -7.67 -15.37 -3.04
N ARG A 55 -7.88 -16.59 -2.55
CA ARG A 55 -7.24 -17.07 -1.32
C ARG A 55 -5.81 -17.55 -1.64
N SER A 56 -4.83 -17.04 -0.89
CA SER A 56 -3.44 -17.51 -1.02
C SER A 56 -3.32 -18.99 -0.63
N PRO A 57 -2.42 -19.77 -1.25
CA PRO A 57 -2.34 -21.22 -1.08
C PRO A 57 -1.89 -21.66 0.31
N SER A 58 -1.34 -20.74 1.12
CA SER A 58 -0.87 -21.00 2.47
C SER A 58 -1.12 -19.77 3.34
N LEU A 59 -1.36 -19.97 4.63
CA LEU A 59 -1.43 -18.92 5.65
C LEU A 59 -0.18 -18.01 5.66
N TRP A 60 0.98 -18.59 5.35
CA TRP A 60 2.28 -17.91 5.35
C TRP A 60 2.68 -17.32 3.99
N ALA A 61 1.75 -17.34 3.03
CA ALA A 61 1.90 -16.70 1.74
C ALA A 61 1.26 -15.30 1.76
N LEU A 62 2.10 -14.27 1.83
CA LEU A 62 1.73 -12.86 1.78
C LEU A 62 1.01 -12.55 0.46
N ASN A 63 -0.29 -12.33 0.56
CA ASN A 63 -1.12 -11.91 -0.56
C ASN A 63 -0.88 -10.43 -0.88
N LEU A 64 -0.14 -10.16 -1.95
CA LEU A 64 0.19 -8.81 -2.37
C LEU A 64 -1.02 -7.99 -2.84
N CYS A 65 -2.15 -8.64 -3.12
CA CYS A 65 -3.34 -7.93 -3.60
C CYS A 65 -4.21 -7.37 -2.47
N GLU A 66 -4.34 -8.07 -1.34
CA GLU A 66 -5.30 -7.71 -0.27
C GLU A 66 -4.66 -6.91 0.85
N SER A 67 -3.71 -7.50 1.57
CA SER A 67 -3.26 -6.94 2.85
C SER A 67 -2.01 -6.06 2.73
N ASN A 68 -1.99 -4.98 3.50
CA ASN A 68 -0.78 -4.18 3.76
C ASN A 68 -0.08 -4.64 5.05
N THR A 69 -0.66 -5.58 5.78
CA THR A 69 -0.15 -6.05 7.07
C THR A 69 -0.06 -7.56 7.07
N PHE A 70 1.03 -8.11 7.58
CA PHE A 70 1.21 -9.55 7.59
C PHE A 70 2.03 -10.02 8.79
N CYS A 71 1.54 -11.08 9.41
CA CYS A 71 2.13 -11.67 10.59
C CYS A 71 2.85 -12.97 10.21
N TYR A 72 3.99 -13.22 10.84
CA TYR A 72 4.83 -14.37 10.53
C TYR A 72 5.49 -14.97 11.77
N VAL A 73 5.80 -16.28 11.73
CA VAL A 73 6.52 -16.96 12.80
C VAL A 73 8.02 -16.98 12.54
N THR A 74 8.42 -17.46 11.35
CA THR A 74 9.82 -17.46 10.91
C THR A 74 9.92 -16.99 9.46
N GLN A 75 11.09 -16.50 9.07
CA GLN A 75 11.32 -15.99 7.72
C GLN A 75 11.18 -17.05 6.64
N GLU A 76 11.61 -18.27 6.92
CA GLU A 76 11.66 -19.37 5.96
C GLU A 76 10.27 -19.78 5.47
N GLN A 77 9.23 -19.49 6.27
CA GLN A 77 7.83 -19.75 5.92
C GLN A 77 7.24 -18.64 5.05
N VAL A 78 7.82 -17.45 5.06
CA VAL A 78 7.27 -16.29 4.35
C VAL A 78 7.52 -16.43 2.86
N SER A 79 6.45 -16.31 2.09
CA SER A 79 6.52 -16.21 0.64
C SER A 79 5.57 -15.14 0.13
N LEU A 80 5.91 -14.52 -0.99
CA LEU A 80 5.02 -13.61 -1.70
C LEU A 80 4.08 -14.42 -2.58
N TRP A 81 2.83 -13.98 -2.69
CA TRP A 81 1.84 -14.58 -3.57
C TRP A 81 1.05 -13.53 -4.35
N LEU A 82 0.68 -13.91 -5.56
CA LEU A 82 -0.24 -13.19 -6.44
C LEU A 82 -1.19 -14.17 -7.13
N PRO A 83 -2.48 -13.82 -7.29
CA PRO A 83 -3.42 -14.60 -8.09
C PRO A 83 -2.93 -14.73 -9.54
N LYS A 84 -3.32 -15.84 -10.18
CA LYS A 84 -2.82 -16.24 -11.51
C LYS A 84 -3.03 -15.16 -12.57
N ASP A 85 -4.15 -14.46 -12.53
CA ASP A 85 -4.49 -13.43 -13.51
C ASP A 85 -3.66 -12.15 -13.34
N GLU A 86 -3.16 -11.91 -12.12
CA GLU A 86 -2.20 -10.83 -11.83
C GLU A 86 -0.75 -11.23 -12.06
N ARG A 87 -0.45 -12.53 -12.09
CA ARG A 87 0.83 -13.05 -12.58
C ARG A 87 0.84 -12.88 -14.10
N LEU A 88 1.09 -11.63 -14.52
CA LEU A 88 1.32 -11.20 -15.90
C LEU A 88 2.06 -12.30 -16.64
N ASN A 89 1.62 -12.71 -17.84
CA ASN A 89 2.07 -13.89 -18.61
C ASN A 89 3.58 -14.00 -18.98
N LYS A 90 4.50 -13.47 -18.16
CA LYS A 90 5.96 -13.47 -18.27
C LYS A 90 6.55 -13.41 -16.86
N SER A 91 7.78 -13.88 -16.70
CA SER A 91 8.53 -13.68 -15.45
C SER A 91 8.64 -12.18 -15.12
N VAL A 92 8.48 -11.84 -13.84
CA VAL A 92 8.59 -10.48 -13.33
C VAL A 92 9.78 -10.38 -12.37
N ARG A 93 10.39 -9.20 -12.28
CA ARG A 93 11.44 -8.94 -11.29
C ARG A 93 10.80 -8.36 -10.04
N ALA A 94 10.85 -9.08 -8.93
CA ALA A 94 10.47 -8.56 -7.63
C ALA A 94 11.66 -7.80 -7.02
N VAL A 95 11.39 -6.63 -6.46
CA VAL A 95 12.34 -5.83 -5.70
C VAL A 95 11.74 -5.65 -4.32
N ILE A 96 12.44 -6.14 -3.30
CA ILE A 96 12.02 -6.09 -1.90
C ILE A 96 13.05 -5.25 -1.17
N GLU A 97 12.59 -4.27 -0.41
CA GLU A 97 13.44 -3.28 0.26
C GLU A 97 12.91 -3.04 1.67
N ASN A 98 13.75 -3.23 2.67
CA ASN A 98 13.48 -2.88 4.05
C ASN A 98 13.55 -1.36 4.18
N SER A 99 12.47 -0.72 4.61
CA SER A 99 12.38 0.75 4.67
C SER A 99 13.28 1.38 5.74
N GLN A 100 13.66 0.62 6.76
CA GLN A 100 14.47 1.11 7.89
C GLN A 100 15.97 0.91 7.64
N SER A 101 16.38 -0.30 7.26
CA SER A 101 17.79 -0.64 7.05
C SER A 101 18.29 -0.36 5.63
N GLY A 102 17.38 -0.18 4.67
CA GLY A 102 17.72 -0.10 3.25
C GLY A 102 18.16 -1.44 2.63
N ALA A 103 18.13 -2.53 3.39
CA ALA A 103 18.46 -3.87 2.88
C ALA A 103 17.54 -4.23 1.70
N LYS A 104 18.13 -4.71 0.61
CA LYS A 104 17.43 -4.82 -0.67
C LYS A 104 17.79 -6.08 -1.43
N ALA A 105 16.79 -6.73 -2.01
CA ALA A 105 16.97 -7.86 -2.90
C ALA A 105 16.20 -7.67 -4.21
N GLN A 106 16.76 -8.23 -5.29
CA GLN A 106 16.07 -8.37 -6.57
C GLN A 106 15.98 -9.86 -6.91
N LEU A 107 14.77 -10.33 -7.15
CA LEU A 107 14.47 -11.73 -7.43
C LEU A 107 13.71 -11.84 -8.74
N THR A 108 13.94 -12.94 -9.47
CA THR A 108 13.13 -13.26 -10.65
C THR A 108 12.00 -14.20 -10.23
N TRP A 109 10.76 -13.70 -10.30
CA TRP A 109 9.58 -14.51 -10.07
C TRP A 109 9.17 -15.19 -11.38
N LYS A 110 9.36 -16.51 -11.43
CA LYS A 110 9.03 -17.32 -12.61
C LYS A 110 7.52 -17.44 -12.80
N ILE A 111 7.05 -17.43 -14.05
CA ILE A 111 5.63 -17.53 -14.40
C ILE A 111 4.95 -18.80 -13.86
N SER A 112 5.66 -19.92 -13.80
CA SER A 112 5.14 -21.19 -13.30
C SER A 112 5.07 -21.25 -11.78
N ALA A 113 5.78 -20.36 -11.08
CA ALA A 113 5.84 -20.37 -9.62
C ALA A 113 4.66 -19.58 -9.05
N PRO A 114 3.76 -20.20 -8.27
CA PRO A 114 2.64 -19.50 -7.64
C PRO A 114 3.11 -18.55 -6.54
N THR A 115 4.19 -18.89 -5.86
CA THR A 115 4.80 -18.11 -4.78
C THR A 115 6.26 -17.78 -5.08
N LEU A 116 6.79 -16.79 -4.37
CA LEU A 116 8.21 -16.44 -4.37
C LEU A 116 8.69 -16.39 -2.92
N ALA A 117 9.65 -17.24 -2.55
CA ALA A 117 10.21 -17.26 -1.20
C ALA A 117 10.81 -15.89 -0.82
N TRP A 118 10.71 -15.54 0.46
CA TRP A 118 11.33 -14.34 0.99
C TRP A 118 12.86 -14.43 0.87
N PRO A 119 13.57 -13.36 0.43
CA PRO A 119 15.01 -13.41 0.25
C PRO A 119 15.76 -13.33 1.57
N GLU A 120 16.73 -14.23 1.78
CA GLU A 120 17.64 -14.21 2.93
C GLU A 120 18.44 -12.89 3.07
N LYS A 121 18.73 -12.23 1.95
CA LYS A 121 19.47 -10.95 1.93
C LYS A 121 18.68 -9.77 2.52
N VAL A 122 17.39 -9.94 2.74
CA VAL A 122 16.52 -8.93 3.36
C VAL A 122 15.94 -9.58 4.62
N PRO A 123 16.71 -9.62 5.72
CA PRO A 123 16.26 -10.31 6.92
C PRO A 123 14.99 -9.66 7.49
N LEU A 124 14.08 -10.50 7.97
CA LEU A 124 12.97 -10.09 8.81
C LEU A 124 13.46 -9.82 10.24
N SER A 125 12.87 -8.83 10.92
CA SER A 125 13.30 -8.34 12.23
C SER A 125 12.45 -8.95 13.35
N SER A 126 12.99 -9.06 14.57
CA SER A 126 12.19 -9.39 15.76
C SER A 126 11.18 -8.31 16.17
N GLU A 127 11.13 -7.19 15.44
CA GLU A 127 10.24 -6.05 15.64
C GLU A 127 9.41 -5.77 14.39
N GLU A 128 8.43 -4.86 14.50
CA GLU A 128 7.66 -4.36 13.37
C GLU A 128 8.57 -3.63 12.36
N VAL A 129 8.46 -4.01 11.08
CA VAL A 129 9.20 -3.35 10.01
C VAL A 129 8.33 -3.18 8.77
N SER A 130 8.43 -2.00 8.13
CA SER A 130 7.83 -1.77 6.81
C SER A 130 8.79 -2.13 5.67
N PHE A 131 8.23 -2.69 4.60
CA PHE A 131 8.93 -3.09 3.41
C PHE A 131 8.24 -2.55 2.16
N SER A 132 9.04 -2.07 1.21
CA SER A 132 8.57 -1.74 -0.13
C SER A 132 8.74 -2.95 -1.05
N ILE A 133 7.64 -3.39 -1.66
CA ILE A 133 7.63 -4.45 -2.66
C ILE A 133 7.24 -3.86 -4.01
N LYS A 134 8.14 -3.97 -4.98
CA LYS A 134 7.94 -3.49 -6.35
C LYS A 134 8.08 -4.65 -7.32
N LEU A 135 7.12 -4.82 -8.21
CA LEU A 135 7.24 -5.75 -9.33
C LEU A 135 7.54 -4.97 -10.59
N LYS A 136 8.62 -5.38 -11.27
CA LYS A 136 9.12 -4.73 -12.48
C LYS A 136 9.00 -5.66 -13.69
N LYS A 137 8.57 -5.08 -14.82
CA LYS A 137 8.54 -5.73 -16.13
C LYS A 137 9.31 -4.87 -17.12
N ARG A 138 10.31 -5.46 -17.79
CA ARG A 138 11.19 -4.74 -18.73
C ARG A 138 11.78 -3.45 -18.13
N GLY A 139 12.13 -3.47 -16.85
CA GLY A 139 12.69 -2.31 -16.13
C GLY A 139 11.67 -1.37 -15.48
N HIS A 140 10.41 -1.39 -15.91
CA HIS A 140 9.37 -0.50 -15.39
C HIS A 140 8.59 -1.13 -14.24
N ALA A 141 8.30 -0.36 -13.19
CA ALA A 141 7.43 -0.81 -12.09
C ALA A 141 5.98 -0.91 -12.58
N VAL A 142 5.38 -2.08 -12.42
CA VAL A 142 3.97 -2.36 -12.76
C VAL A 142 3.11 -2.55 -11.52
N PHE A 143 3.76 -2.76 -10.37
CA PHE A 143 3.17 -2.87 -9.05
C PHE A 143 4.14 -2.27 -8.04
N SER A 144 3.61 -1.57 -7.04
CA SER A 144 4.34 -1.08 -5.89
C SER A 144 3.40 -1.11 -4.70
N LYS A 145 3.84 -1.67 -3.57
CA LYS A 145 3.07 -1.73 -2.33
C LYS A 145 4.02 -1.62 -1.15
N GLU A 146 3.59 -0.92 -0.12
CA GLU A 146 4.23 -0.94 1.19
C GLU A 146 3.50 -1.93 2.09
N ILE A 147 4.26 -2.72 2.85
CA ILE A 147 3.74 -3.78 3.70
C ILE A 147 4.43 -3.74 5.06
N PHE A 148 3.66 -3.85 6.13
CA PHE A 148 4.11 -3.97 7.51
C PHE A 148 4.17 -5.44 7.89
N LEU A 149 5.34 -5.88 8.37
CA LEU A 149 5.55 -7.25 8.83
C LEU A 149 5.71 -7.28 10.35
N TYR A 150 4.89 -8.13 10.98
CA TYR A 150 4.86 -8.31 12.43
C TYR A 150 5.29 -9.73 12.80
N PRO A 151 6.36 -9.89 13.61
CA PRO A 151 6.71 -11.19 14.14
C PRO A 151 5.68 -11.64 15.18
N ILE A 152 5.31 -12.91 15.13
CA ILE A 152 4.53 -13.56 16.18
C ILE A 152 5.50 -14.02 17.26
N PRO A 153 5.37 -13.55 18.52
CA PRO A 153 6.30 -13.91 19.57
C PRO A 153 6.31 -15.42 19.84
N ALA A 154 7.50 -16.00 19.99
CA ALA A 154 7.69 -17.45 20.15
C ALA A 154 7.00 -18.04 21.40
N TYR A 155 6.71 -17.22 22.42
CA TYR A 155 5.99 -17.65 23.62
C TYR A 155 4.49 -17.88 23.37
N ARG A 156 3.95 -17.47 22.20
CA ARG A 156 2.58 -17.78 21.77
C ARG A 156 2.57 -19.16 21.11
N GLN A 157 2.35 -20.19 21.92
CA GLN A 157 2.54 -21.58 21.49
C GLN A 157 1.29 -22.16 20.84
N THR A 158 0.11 -21.75 21.28
CA THR A 158 -1.16 -22.25 20.74
C THR A 158 -1.62 -21.39 19.55
N ASN A 159 -2.37 -21.98 18.62
CA ASN A 159 -2.92 -21.21 17.50
C ASN A 159 -3.92 -20.14 17.97
N ALA A 160 -4.65 -20.38 19.06
CA ALA A 160 -5.51 -19.37 19.67
C ALA A 160 -4.72 -18.14 20.13
N GLU A 161 -3.63 -18.35 20.89
CA GLU A 161 -2.75 -17.26 21.33
C GLU A 161 -2.10 -16.51 20.15
N ARG A 162 -1.74 -17.23 19.08
CA ARG A 162 -1.20 -16.62 17.85
C ARG A 162 -2.26 -15.83 17.10
N ALA A 163 -3.47 -16.37 16.96
CA ALA A 163 -4.59 -15.71 16.30
C ALA A 163 -5.01 -14.42 17.04
N ASP A 164 -5.01 -14.44 18.37
CA ASP A 164 -5.23 -13.25 19.20
C ASP A 164 -4.17 -12.18 18.93
N TRP A 165 -2.89 -12.56 18.91
CA TRP A 165 -1.79 -11.63 18.58
C TRP A 165 -1.94 -11.07 17.16
N MET A 166 -2.21 -11.94 16.18
CA MET A 166 -2.41 -11.57 14.79
C MET A 166 -3.56 -10.57 14.65
N THR A 167 -4.67 -10.78 15.36
CA THR A 167 -5.82 -9.86 15.38
C THR A 167 -5.43 -8.50 15.97
N GLN A 168 -4.68 -8.48 17.08
CA GLN A 168 -4.20 -7.24 17.70
C GLN A 168 -3.28 -6.43 16.77
N MET A 169 -2.49 -7.10 15.95
CA MET A 169 -1.58 -6.46 14.98
C MET A 169 -2.26 -6.16 13.62
N GLY A 170 -3.55 -6.46 13.45
CA GLY A 170 -4.30 -6.19 12.22
C GLY A 170 -4.18 -7.26 11.13
N CYS A 171 -3.64 -8.44 11.45
CA CYS A 171 -3.57 -9.63 10.58
C CYS A 171 -4.85 -10.49 10.69
N THR A 172 -6.04 -9.89 10.81
CA THR A 172 -7.30 -10.59 11.15
C THR A 172 -7.63 -11.73 10.20
N SER A 173 -7.52 -11.54 8.88
CA SER A 173 -7.81 -12.61 7.91
C SER A 173 -6.83 -13.78 8.00
N GLN A 174 -5.58 -13.54 8.43
CA GLN A 174 -4.66 -14.64 8.72
C GLN A 174 -5.05 -15.32 10.04
N ALA A 175 -5.48 -14.57 11.06
CA ALA A 175 -5.92 -15.12 12.34
C ALA A 175 -7.11 -16.07 12.17
N GLU A 176 -8.14 -15.65 11.42
CA GLU A 176 -9.32 -16.45 11.09
C GLU A 176 -8.92 -17.75 10.38
N ARG A 177 -8.07 -17.66 9.35
CA ARG A 177 -7.57 -18.83 8.62
C ARG A 177 -6.78 -19.79 9.51
N LEU A 178 -5.96 -19.27 10.43
CA LEU A 178 -5.18 -20.09 11.36
C LEU A 178 -6.09 -20.93 12.27
N LEU A 179 -7.25 -20.40 12.66
CA LEU A 179 -8.25 -21.10 13.46
C LEU A 179 -9.06 -22.11 12.62
N GLU A 180 -9.43 -21.75 11.39
CA GLU A 180 -10.10 -22.67 10.45
C GLU A 180 -9.27 -23.93 10.19
N GLU A 181 -7.96 -23.79 9.95
CA GLU A 181 -7.04 -24.90 9.67
C GLU A 181 -6.89 -25.88 10.86
N GLN A 182 -7.29 -25.51 12.08
CA GLN A 182 -7.33 -26.46 13.21
C GLN A 182 -8.56 -27.36 13.24
N MET A 183 -9.64 -26.94 12.57
CA MET A 183 -10.93 -27.62 12.62
C MET A 183 -11.11 -28.66 11.50
N THR A 184 -10.17 -28.70 10.55
CA THR A 184 -10.13 -29.61 9.40
C THR A 184 -9.10 -30.72 9.60
#